data_AF-A0A822XN06-F1
#
_entry.id   AF-A0A822XN06-F1
#
_cell.length_a   1.000
_cell.length_b   1.000
_cell.length_c   1.000
_cell.angle_alpha   90.00
_cell.angle_beta   90.00
_cell.angle_gamma   90.00
#
_symmetry.space_group_name_H-M   'P 1'
#
loop_
_entity.id
_entity.type
_entity.pdbx_description
1 polymer ?
#
loop_
_entity_poly.entity_id
_entity_poly.type
_entity_poly.pdbx_seq_one_letter_code
_entity_poly.pdbx_strand_id
1 'polypeptide(L)' 'MVGVKLVEAHTFPRLYAWIHNFKEVGVIKENLPDPERMFAFLKSRREMLLAST' A
#
# COMPACT_ATOMS: atom_id res chain seq x y z
N MET A 1 10.30 -5.28 5.99
CA MET A 1 8.85 -5.58 5.91
C MET A 1 8.17 -4.95 7.12
N VAL A 2 7.04 -4.26 6.94
CA VAL A 2 6.14 -3.96 8.06
C VAL A 2 5.38 -5.27 8.31
N GLY A 3 5.64 -5.94 9.43
CA GLY A 3 5.13 -7.30 9.71
C GLY A 3 3.61 -7.38 9.97
N VAL A 4 2.83 -6.41 9.50
CA VAL A 4 1.39 -6.30 9.73
C VAL A 4 0.67 -6.49 8.41
N LYS A 5 -0.14 -7.55 8.32
CA LYS A 5 -1.06 -7.76 7.21
C LYS A 5 -2.41 -7.15 7.57
N LEU A 6 -2.72 -5.98 7.00
CA LEU A 6 -3.94 -5.24 7.34
C LEU A 6 -5.15 -5.70 6.52
N VAL A 7 -4.97 -5.94 5.21
CA VAL A 7 -6.04 -6.38 4.31
C VAL A 7 -5.73 -7.78 3.80
N GLU A 8 -6.27 -8.78 4.49
CA GLU A 8 -6.10 -10.19 4.14
C GLU A 8 -7.32 -10.72 3.37
N ALA A 9 -7.08 -11.62 2.41
CA ALA A 9 -8.13 -12.14 1.53
C ALA A 9 -9.24 -12.90 2.28
N HIS A 10 -8.91 -13.63 3.35
CA HIS A 10 -9.89 -14.39 4.12
C HIS A 10 -10.69 -13.50 5.08
N THR A 11 -10.08 -12.42 5.57
CA THR A 11 -10.72 -11.47 6.50
C THR A 11 -11.57 -10.43 5.76
N PHE A 12 -11.09 -9.96 4.61
CA PHE A 12 -11.73 -8.92 3.81
C PHE A 12 -11.83 -9.31 2.33
N PRO A 13 -12.55 -10.39 1.97
CA PRO A 13 -12.51 -10.97 0.62
C PRO A 13 -12.95 -9.99 -0.47
N ARG A 14 -14.00 -9.20 -0.22
CA ARG A 14 -14.50 -8.21 -1.19
C ARG A 14 -13.53 -7.05 -1.38
N LEU A 15 -12.96 -6.53 -0.29
CA LEU A 15 -12.02 -5.42 -0.35
C LEU A 15 -10.70 -5.85 -0.98
N TYR A 16 -10.20 -7.04 -0.62
CA TYR A 16 -9.02 -7.63 -1.23
C TYR A 16 -9.20 -7.74 -2.76
N ALA A 17 -10.30 -8.35 -3.21
CA ALA A 17 -10.62 -8.46 -4.63
C ALA A 17 -10.74 -7.08 -5.31
N TRP A 18 -11.40 -6.12 -4.66
CA TRP A 18 -11.54 -4.77 -5.20
C TRP A 18 -10.19 -4.07 -5.37
N ILE A 19 -9.27 -4.13 -4.38
CA ILE A 19 -7.93 -3.54 -4.48
C ILE A 19 -7.17 -4.14 -5.68
N HIS A 20 -7.22 -5.46 -5.82
CA HIS A 20 -6.55 -6.15 -6.93
C HIS A 20 -7.13 -5.73 -8.28
N ASN A 21 -8.46 -5.72 -8.43
CA ASN A 21 -9.12 -5.32 -9.67
C ASN A 21 -8.89 -3.85 -10.01
N PHE A 22 -8.93 -2.96 -9.00
CA PHE A 22 -8.73 -1.53 -9.17
C PHE A 22 -7.36 -1.20 -9.76
N LYS A 23 -6.31 -1.88 -9.28
CA LYS A 23 -4.94 -1.70 -9.79
C LYS A 23 -4.76 -2.11 -11.26
N GLU A 24 -5.63 -2.96 -11.79
CA GLU A 24 -5.56 -3.44 -13.17
C GLU A 24 -6.36 -2.57 -14.16
N VAL A 25 -7.14 -1.60 -13.68
CA VAL A 25 -7.82 -0.63 -14.54
C VAL A 25 -6.77 0.22 -15.27
N GLY A 26 -6.80 0.29 -16.60
CA GLY A 26 -5.75 0.90 -17.43
C GLY A 26 -5.28 2.28 -16.93
N VAL A 27 -6.20 3.24 -16.78
CA VAL A 27 -5.87 4.59 -16.29
C VAL A 27 -5.28 4.58 -14.88
N ILE A 28 -5.65 3.63 -14.02
CA ILE A 28 -5.08 3.51 -12.68
C ILE A 28 -3.68 2.93 -12.78
N LYS A 29 -3.52 1.79 -13.45
CA LYS A 29 -2.25 1.07 -13.60
C LYS A 29 -1.14 1.96 -14.16
N GLU A 30 -1.46 2.77 -15.15
CA GLU A 30 -0.54 3.70 -15.80
C GLU A 30 -0.14 4.89 -14.92
N ASN A 31 -0.95 5.23 -13.91
CA ASN A 31 -0.74 6.38 -13.04
C ASN A 31 -0.33 5.99 -11.60
N LEU A 32 -0.20 4.70 -11.29
CA LEU A 32 0.25 4.26 -9.97
C LEU A 32 1.73 4.63 -9.77
N PRO A 33 2.10 5.13 -8.58
CA PRO A 33 3.50 5.35 -8.26
C PRO A 33 4.24 4.03 -8.15
N ASP A 34 5.55 4.08 -8.41
CA ASP A 34 6.47 2.97 -8.17
C ASP A 34 6.34 2.48 -6.70
N PRO A 35 5.95 1.21 -6.46
CA PRO A 35 5.66 0.70 -5.13
C PRO A 35 6.86 0.79 -4.17
N GLU A 36 8.06 0.56 -4.67
CA GLU A 36 9.31 0.54 -3.92
C GLU A 36 9.69 1.95 -3.46
N ARG A 37 9.62 2.93 -4.36
CA ARG A 37 9.83 4.35 -4.04
C ARG A 37 8.79 4.86 -3.06
N MET A 38 7.51 4.51 -3.27
CA MET A 38 6.44 4.88 -2.35
C MET A 38 6.68 4.28 -0.95
N PHE A 39 7.08 3.00 -0.89
CA PHE A 39 7.40 2.34 0.38
C PHE A 39 8.58 3.00 1.10
N ALA A 40 9.67 3.31 0.39
CA ALA A 40 10.83 3.98 0.95
C ALA A 40 10.47 5.36 1.53
N PHE A 41 9.68 6.15 0.79
CA PHE A 41 9.19 7.45 1.23
C PHE A 41 8.35 7.35 2.49
N LEU A 42 7.36 6.45 2.52
CA LEU A 42 6.47 6.27 3.67
C LEU A 42 7.22 5.75 4.89
N LYS A 43 8.20 4.86 4.70
CA LYS A 43 9.07 4.38 5.78
C LYS A 43 9.86 5.54 6.41
N SER A 44 10.52 6.35 5.58
CA SER A 44 11.28 7.51 6.05
C SER A 44 10.39 8.53 6.78
N ARG A 45 9.20 8.83 6.24
CA ARG A 45 8.22 9.70 6.91
C ARG A 45 7.78 9.16 8.27
N ARG A 46 7.54 7.85 8.38
CA ARG A 46 7.19 7.23 9.66
C ARG A 46 8.32 7.37 10.68
N GLU A 47 9.57 7.14 10.29
CA GLU A 47 10.74 7.29 11.16
C GLU A 47 10.89 8.73 11.66
N MET A 48 10.70 9.72 10.78
CA MET A 48 10.72 11.15 11.16
C MET A 48 9.64 11.51 12.20
N LEU A 49 8.41 11.03 12.02
CA LEU A 49 7.31 11.27 12.96
C LEU A 49 7.59 10.65 14.33
N LEU A 50 8.12 9.42 14.35
CA LEU A 50 8.47 8.72 15.59
C LEU A 50 9.66 9.37 16.32
N ALA A 51 10.60 9.97 15.60
CA ALA A 51 11.71 10.71 16.19
C ALA A 51 11.30 12.10 16.73
N SER A 52 10.11 12.59 16.33
CA SER A 52 9.57 13.89 16.74
C SER A 52 8.56 13.78 17.90
N THR A 53 8.41 12.58 18.48
CA THR A 53 7.54 12.27 19.62
C THR A 53 8.40 11.82 20.79
#